data_AF-A0ABC8J677-F1
#
_entry.id   AF-A0ABC8J677-F1
#
_cell.length_a   1.000
_cell.length_b   1.000
_cell.length_c   1.000
_cell.angle_alpha   90.00
_cell.angle_beta   90.00
_cell.angle_gamma   90.00
#
_symmetry.space_group_name_H-M   'P 1'
#
loop_
_entity.id
_entity.type
_entity.pdbx_description
1 polymer ?
#
loop_
_entity_poly.entity_id
_entity_poly.type
_entity_poly.pdbx_seq_one_letter_code
_entity_poly.pdbx_strand_id
1 'polypeptide(L)'
;MDMTISPMHKLPIHEHPLFPSAMFIKRKCAGCQVVGVMYGGYFCNEAHCNGWFHKDCAESPLQINHHLSHPEHPLVLSKMSPREYGTPCEICGQDILAACYSCPTCEFKVDLICGTKPSPPVIEHPVCHDHTLVFTKKRMEGDSVPCEVCKKHIDGPLYSCSECNNMYFHLDCVHLSKECAFVVSGPCVGLPRIININRHDHRISFRPHLGYKGAKCGVCRERVNQYYGAYSCSICPNYVVHSRCAVDFNLWNGVELEGIPETSEDVVPYKVMGDNLIRHFFHDKHILFLKDHDMVGDDYVRYQCEACVSPIGFGPVYSCQECHFFFHEKCAYLPMKKNLVYATTPYKLEYQGIAIYCNLCGTFSGGFKYRSQGLSLEYPVVDVHCSSISEPFVHNGHLHPLYFVKTKEQRYCDACRRVPDGYMLNCSACEFDLCLYCATLPEKIWHISDEHPLSLYYGGKTMTGKNWCEVCEMELYSIKWFFTCSDCGVTLHVGCVLGDFSRLTPNCSIPLERKEYLVILNYQNSRPFCTYCHNRCKAPVILQVNDQHNGYICSISCLMSFSGVKLSEEILW
;
A
#
# COMPACT_ATOMS: atom_id res chain seq x y z
N MET A 1 -7.67 -35.70 -21.05
CA MET A 1 -7.06 -34.39 -21.35
C MET A 1 -5.67 -34.44 -20.78
N ASP A 2 -4.69 -34.58 -21.67
CA ASP A 2 -3.27 -34.62 -21.32
C ASP A 2 -2.89 -33.37 -20.52
N MET A 3 -2.41 -33.59 -19.30
CA MET A 3 -1.68 -32.56 -18.56
C MET A 3 -0.34 -32.38 -19.28
N THR A 4 -0.25 -31.35 -20.12
CA THR A 4 1.03 -30.89 -20.66
C THR A 4 1.91 -30.44 -19.49
N ILE A 5 2.78 -31.34 -19.04
CA ILE A 5 3.83 -31.06 -18.06
C ILE A 5 4.74 -30.00 -18.69
N SER A 6 4.80 -28.81 -18.06
CA SER A 6 5.73 -27.75 -18.44
C SER A 6 7.14 -28.31 -18.61
N PRO A 7 7.94 -27.85 -19.61
CA PRO A 7 9.20 -28.47 -19.94
C PRO A 7 10.14 -28.49 -18.74
N MET A 8 10.48 -29.70 -18.29
CA MET A 8 11.42 -29.93 -17.19
C MET A 8 12.82 -29.51 -17.65
N HIS A 9 13.38 -28.47 -17.05
CA HIS A 9 14.74 -28.05 -17.37
C HIS A 9 15.73 -28.84 -16.50
N LYS A 10 16.66 -29.58 -17.14
CA LYS A 10 17.74 -30.28 -16.45
C LYS A 10 19.03 -29.49 -16.64
N LEU A 11 19.53 -28.94 -15.55
CA LEU A 11 20.79 -28.21 -15.51
C LEU A 11 21.94 -29.16 -15.13
N PRO A 12 23.08 -29.19 -15.83
CA PRO A 12 24.23 -30.03 -15.42
C PRO A 12 24.84 -29.60 -14.09
N ILE A 13 24.60 -28.35 -13.68
CA ILE A 13 25.10 -27.79 -12.42
C ILE A 13 24.15 -28.08 -11.24
N HIS A 14 23.01 -28.73 -11.50
CA HIS A 14 22.01 -29.04 -10.50
C HIS A 14 21.29 -30.37 -10.78
N GLU A 15 21.43 -31.35 -9.88
CA GLU A 15 20.99 -32.73 -10.11
C GLU A 15 19.46 -32.89 -10.21
N HIS A 16 18.69 -32.03 -9.55
CA HIS A 16 17.23 -32.14 -9.55
C HIS A 16 16.59 -31.38 -10.71
N PRO A 17 15.39 -31.82 -11.16
CA PRO A 17 14.60 -31.06 -12.12
C PRO A 17 14.29 -29.66 -11.60
N LEU A 18 14.40 -28.68 -12.49
CA LEU A 18 14.04 -27.31 -12.19
C LEU A 18 12.69 -26.96 -12.78
N PHE A 19 11.92 -26.22 -12.00
CA PHE A 19 10.60 -25.73 -12.36
C PHE A 19 10.67 -24.23 -12.63
N PRO A 20 10.08 -23.73 -13.74
CA PRO A 20 10.00 -22.31 -13.98
C PRO A 20 9.10 -21.66 -12.93
N SER A 21 9.47 -20.47 -12.49
CA SER A 21 8.68 -19.63 -11.60
C SER A 21 8.44 -18.29 -12.27
N ALA A 22 7.17 -17.90 -12.42
CA ALA A 22 6.80 -16.55 -12.84
C ALA A 22 6.89 -15.53 -11.69
N MET A 23 7.35 -15.94 -10.51
CA MET A 23 7.42 -15.07 -9.34
C MET A 23 8.69 -14.20 -9.37
N PHE A 24 8.57 -12.99 -8.82
CA PHE A 24 9.74 -12.20 -8.44
C PHE A 24 10.21 -12.63 -7.05
N ILE A 25 11.49 -12.98 -6.90
CA ILE A 25 12.06 -13.39 -5.61
C ILE A 25 13.43 -12.74 -5.37
N LYS A 26 13.69 -12.29 -4.13
CA LYS A 26 15.02 -11.83 -3.72
C LYS A 26 15.76 -12.95 -2.99
N ARG A 27 16.68 -13.63 -3.69
CA ARG A 27 17.45 -14.78 -3.20
C ARG A 27 18.88 -14.73 -3.76
N LYS A 28 19.74 -15.61 -3.24
CA LYS A 28 21.06 -15.90 -3.85
C LYS A 28 20.87 -16.91 -4.98
N CYS A 29 21.39 -16.61 -6.17
CA CYS A 29 21.36 -17.56 -7.28
C CYS A 29 22.32 -18.72 -7.01
N ALA A 30 21.85 -19.96 -7.05
CA ALA A 30 22.69 -21.15 -6.89
C ALA A 30 23.72 -21.32 -8.02
N GLY A 31 23.42 -20.83 -9.24
CA GLY A 31 24.36 -20.80 -10.36
C GLY A 31 25.47 -19.75 -10.22
N CYS A 32 25.14 -18.46 -10.34
CA CYS A 32 26.13 -17.37 -10.33
C CYS A 32 26.47 -16.80 -8.94
N GLN A 33 25.83 -17.27 -7.86
CA GLN A 33 26.05 -16.84 -6.48
C GLN A 33 25.79 -15.35 -6.19
N VAL A 34 25.26 -14.60 -7.16
CA VAL A 34 24.80 -13.21 -6.97
C VAL A 34 23.51 -13.19 -6.16
N VAL A 35 23.45 -12.32 -5.16
CA VAL A 35 22.23 -12.00 -4.39
C VAL A 35 21.50 -10.89 -5.12
N GLY A 36 20.28 -11.15 -5.56
CA GLY A 36 19.52 -10.19 -6.36
C GLY A 36 18.05 -10.54 -6.47
N VAL A 37 17.31 -9.67 -7.14
CA VAL A 37 15.92 -9.94 -7.54
C VAL A 37 15.96 -10.80 -8.80
N MET A 38 15.25 -11.92 -8.79
CA MET A 38 15.09 -12.80 -9.94
C MET A 38 13.66 -12.71 -10.44
N TYR A 39 13.49 -12.59 -11.75
CA TYR A 39 12.20 -12.71 -12.42
C TYR A 39 12.22 -13.87 -13.41
N GLY A 40 11.13 -14.63 -13.49
CA GLY A 40 11.03 -15.72 -14.46
C GLY A 40 12.08 -16.81 -14.26
N GLY A 41 12.61 -16.95 -13.04
CA GLY A 41 13.71 -17.85 -12.71
C GLY A 41 13.28 -19.30 -12.58
N TYR A 42 14.21 -20.15 -12.17
CA TYR A 42 13.99 -21.57 -11.95
C TYR A 42 14.22 -21.93 -10.49
N PHE A 43 13.43 -22.85 -9.95
CA PHE A 43 13.60 -23.34 -8.59
C PHE A 43 13.58 -24.86 -8.53
N CYS A 44 14.27 -25.40 -7.53
CA CYS A 44 14.19 -26.79 -7.13
C CYS A 44 13.09 -26.96 -6.08
N ASN A 45 12.23 -27.95 -6.26
CA ASN A 45 11.13 -28.26 -5.33
C ASN A 45 11.42 -29.49 -4.46
N GLU A 46 12.67 -29.96 -4.42
CA GLU A 46 13.06 -31.13 -3.62
C GLU A 46 13.18 -30.76 -2.14
N ALA A 47 12.70 -31.61 -1.23
CA ALA A 47 12.51 -31.28 0.19
C ALA A 47 13.79 -30.85 0.94
N HIS A 48 14.96 -31.21 0.39
CA HIS A 48 16.27 -30.87 0.95
C HIS A 48 17.13 -30.04 -0.02
N CYS A 49 16.52 -29.45 -1.05
CA CYS A 49 17.21 -28.59 -2.00
C CYS A 49 16.45 -27.30 -2.26
N ASN A 50 16.97 -26.19 -1.73
CA ASN A 50 16.37 -24.86 -1.90
C ASN A 50 17.09 -24.04 -2.99
N GLY A 51 17.42 -24.69 -4.11
CA GLY A 51 18.16 -24.07 -5.21
C GLY A 51 17.28 -23.13 -6.03
N TRP A 52 17.67 -21.85 -6.13
CA TRP A 52 17.04 -20.85 -7.00
C TRP A 52 18.03 -20.36 -8.04
N PHE A 53 17.60 -20.21 -9.28
CA PHE A 53 18.44 -19.84 -10.41
C PHE A 53 17.80 -18.69 -11.18
N HIS A 54 18.60 -17.71 -11.61
CA HIS A 54 18.15 -16.79 -12.66
C HIS A 54 17.79 -17.59 -13.91
N LYS A 55 16.87 -17.07 -14.71
CA LYS A 55 16.53 -17.65 -16.02
C LYS A 55 17.77 -17.88 -16.87
N ASP A 56 18.56 -16.81 -17.07
CA ASP A 56 19.82 -16.86 -17.83
C ASP A 56 20.83 -17.87 -17.26
N CYS A 57 20.91 -18.01 -15.93
CA CYS A 57 21.82 -18.99 -15.30
C CYS A 57 21.35 -20.42 -15.49
N ALA A 58 20.03 -20.63 -15.53
CA ALA A 58 19.44 -21.94 -15.73
C ALA A 58 19.51 -22.37 -17.20
N GLU A 59 19.38 -21.42 -18.12
CA GLU A 59 19.41 -21.65 -19.56
C GLU A 59 20.83 -21.51 -20.15
N SER A 60 21.86 -21.43 -19.31
CA SER A 60 23.27 -21.29 -19.73
C SER A 60 23.70 -22.42 -20.68
N PRO A 61 24.41 -22.11 -21.79
CA PRO A 61 24.84 -23.10 -22.75
C PRO A 61 25.82 -24.11 -22.13
N LEU A 62 25.69 -25.39 -22.46
CA LEU A 62 26.58 -26.45 -21.95
C LEU A 62 28.03 -26.30 -22.42
N GLN A 63 28.20 -25.74 -23.61
CA GLN A 63 29.48 -25.55 -24.25
C GLN A 63 29.50 -24.24 -25.00
N ILE A 64 30.60 -23.50 -24.91
CA ILE A 64 30.83 -22.24 -25.62
C ILE A 64 32.02 -22.47 -26.55
N ASN A 65 31.77 -22.49 -27.86
CA ASN A 65 32.80 -22.86 -28.85
C ASN A 65 33.77 -21.72 -29.19
N HIS A 66 33.33 -20.46 -29.03
CA HIS A 66 34.12 -19.29 -29.37
C HIS A 66 33.94 -18.22 -28.29
N HIS A 67 34.69 -18.35 -27.20
CA HIS A 67 34.69 -17.35 -26.14
C HIS A 67 35.65 -16.20 -26.51
N LEU A 68 35.22 -14.94 -26.33
CA LEU A 68 35.99 -13.74 -26.71
C LEU A 68 37.43 -13.73 -26.15
N SER A 69 37.60 -14.15 -24.90
CA SER A 69 38.91 -14.21 -24.23
C SER A 69 39.65 -15.56 -24.41
N HIS A 70 39.01 -16.55 -25.02
CA HIS A 70 39.58 -17.88 -25.25
C HIS A 70 38.96 -18.53 -26.50
N PRO A 71 39.27 -18.03 -27.71
CA PRO A 71 38.57 -18.45 -28.93
C PRO A 71 39.08 -19.78 -29.51
N GLU A 72 40.25 -20.23 -29.08
CA GLU A 72 40.95 -21.39 -29.63
C GLU A 72 40.36 -22.74 -29.19
N HIS A 73 39.78 -22.80 -27.98
CA HIS A 73 39.21 -24.02 -27.44
C HIS A 73 37.81 -23.80 -26.86
N PRO A 74 36.93 -24.80 -26.95
CA PRO A 74 35.61 -24.71 -26.36
C PRO A 74 35.67 -24.75 -24.82
N LEU A 75 34.83 -23.95 -24.18
CA LEU A 75 34.63 -23.98 -22.74
C LEU A 75 33.41 -24.85 -22.41
N VAL A 76 33.53 -25.71 -21.41
CA VAL A 76 32.45 -26.60 -20.96
C VAL A 76 31.95 -26.15 -19.59
N LEU A 77 30.62 -26.08 -19.45
CA LEU A 77 29.97 -25.75 -18.18
C LEU A 77 30.13 -26.91 -17.20
N SER A 78 30.71 -26.64 -16.04
CA SER A 78 30.92 -27.63 -14.98
C SER A 78 30.54 -27.08 -13.60
N LYS A 79 30.17 -27.99 -12.71
CA LYS A 79 29.96 -27.68 -11.29
C LYS A 79 31.30 -27.77 -10.58
N MET A 80 31.72 -26.70 -9.92
CA MET A 80 33.00 -26.69 -9.21
C MET A 80 32.95 -27.59 -7.98
N SER A 81 34.06 -28.28 -7.71
CA SER A 81 34.20 -29.08 -6.51
C SER A 81 34.36 -28.15 -5.29
N PRO A 82 33.82 -28.49 -4.10
CA PRO A 82 34.00 -27.66 -2.90
C PRO A 82 35.47 -27.42 -2.50
N ARG A 83 36.39 -28.26 -2.99
CA ARG A 83 37.84 -28.14 -2.75
C ARG A 83 38.50 -27.07 -3.62
N GLU A 84 37.86 -26.69 -4.72
CA GLU A 84 38.35 -25.69 -5.69
C GLU A 84 37.65 -24.33 -5.53
N TYR A 85 36.74 -24.20 -4.56
CA TYR A 85 36.12 -22.92 -4.24
C TYR A 85 37.19 -21.89 -3.87
N GLY A 86 37.06 -20.68 -4.39
CA GLY A 86 38.10 -19.64 -4.24
C GLY A 86 39.11 -19.61 -5.38
N THR A 87 38.96 -20.44 -6.42
CA THR A 87 39.73 -20.26 -7.66
C THR A 87 39.28 -18.94 -8.31
N PRO A 88 40.20 -18.00 -8.60
CA PRO A 88 39.84 -16.75 -9.24
C PRO A 88 39.40 -16.97 -10.69
N CYS A 89 38.41 -16.19 -11.12
CA CYS A 89 37.97 -16.13 -12.51
C CYS A 89 39.01 -15.38 -13.36
N GLU A 90 39.42 -15.96 -14.49
CA GLU A 90 40.47 -15.37 -15.31
C GLU A 90 40.10 -14.08 -16.02
N ILE A 91 38.83 -13.69 -16.02
CA ILE A 91 38.38 -12.42 -16.59
C ILE A 91 38.20 -11.38 -15.51
N CYS A 92 37.36 -11.63 -14.51
CA CYS A 92 37.00 -10.61 -13.52
C CYS A 92 37.83 -10.65 -12.23
N GLY A 93 38.55 -11.74 -11.97
CA GLY A 93 39.31 -11.98 -10.75
C GLY A 93 38.46 -12.30 -9.51
N GLN A 94 37.14 -12.48 -9.66
CA GLN A 94 36.28 -12.92 -8.56
C GLN A 94 36.43 -14.41 -8.29
N ASP A 95 36.23 -14.77 -7.03
CA ASP A 95 36.26 -16.14 -6.58
C ASP A 95 35.08 -16.90 -7.20
N ILE A 96 35.39 -18.00 -7.87
CA ILE A 96 34.39 -18.92 -8.40
C ILE A 96 33.88 -19.77 -7.23
N LEU A 97 32.59 -19.68 -6.95
CA LEU A 97 31.96 -20.28 -5.76
C LEU A 97 30.93 -21.37 -6.09
N ALA A 98 30.62 -21.62 -7.36
CA ALA A 98 29.62 -22.62 -7.77
C ALA A 98 29.85 -23.14 -9.18
N ALA A 99 29.11 -22.63 -10.17
CA ALA A 99 29.23 -23.07 -11.57
C ALA A 99 30.26 -22.22 -12.33
N CYS A 100 31.02 -22.87 -13.21
CA CYS A 100 32.02 -22.20 -14.04
C CYS A 100 32.15 -22.84 -15.42
N TYR A 101 32.71 -22.08 -16.35
CA TYR A 101 33.16 -22.58 -17.63
C TYR A 101 34.65 -22.89 -17.53
N SER A 102 35.03 -24.12 -17.87
CA SER A 102 36.41 -24.58 -17.87
C SER A 102 36.80 -25.12 -19.23
N CYS A 103 38.01 -24.79 -19.67
CA CYS A 103 38.62 -25.41 -20.84
C CYS A 103 39.16 -26.81 -20.46
N PRO A 104 38.84 -27.89 -21.19
CA PRO A 104 39.39 -29.22 -20.90
C PRO A 104 40.88 -29.35 -21.26
N THR A 105 41.38 -28.51 -22.18
CA THR A 105 42.75 -28.56 -22.71
C THR A 105 43.69 -27.55 -22.06
N CYS A 106 43.16 -26.45 -21.52
CA CYS A 106 43.92 -25.39 -20.87
C CYS A 106 43.47 -25.21 -19.41
N GLU A 107 44.33 -24.68 -18.55
CA GLU A 107 43.96 -24.29 -17.17
C GLU A 107 43.11 -23.00 -17.13
N PHE A 108 42.25 -22.78 -18.13
CA PHE A 108 41.42 -21.58 -18.25
C PHE A 108 40.04 -21.83 -17.62
N LYS A 109 39.72 -21.06 -16.56
CA LYS A 109 38.44 -21.12 -15.84
C LYS A 109 37.83 -19.73 -15.68
N VAL A 110 36.53 -19.60 -15.97
CA VAL A 110 35.79 -18.35 -15.81
C VAL A 110 34.44 -18.60 -15.14
N ASP A 111 33.96 -17.64 -14.37
CA ASP A 111 32.64 -17.73 -13.75
C ASP A 111 31.49 -17.75 -14.80
N LEU A 112 30.30 -18.12 -14.35
CA LEU A 112 29.12 -18.26 -15.21
C LEU A 112 28.75 -16.97 -15.97
N ILE A 113 28.93 -15.80 -15.35
CA ILE A 113 28.60 -14.50 -15.94
C ILE A 113 29.66 -14.15 -16.98
N CYS A 114 30.94 -14.27 -16.64
CA CYS A 114 32.04 -13.97 -17.54
C CYS A 114 32.06 -14.89 -18.76
N GLY A 115 31.67 -16.16 -18.62
CA GLY A 115 31.59 -17.08 -19.76
C GLY A 115 30.44 -16.75 -20.72
N THR A 116 29.29 -16.33 -20.21
CA THR A 116 28.09 -16.07 -21.05
C THR A 116 27.99 -14.65 -21.55
N LYS A 117 28.36 -13.67 -20.72
CA LYS A 117 28.23 -12.22 -20.96
C LYS A 117 29.44 -11.50 -20.32
N PRO A 118 30.66 -11.65 -20.88
CA PRO A 118 31.82 -10.95 -20.37
C PRO A 118 31.64 -9.43 -20.47
N SER A 119 32.15 -8.71 -19.47
CA SER A 119 32.15 -7.25 -19.49
C SER A 119 33.13 -6.73 -20.55
N PRO A 120 32.77 -5.66 -21.29
CA PRO A 120 33.67 -5.07 -22.28
C PRO A 120 35.02 -4.65 -21.68
N PRO A 121 36.16 -4.93 -22.33
CA PRO A 121 37.46 -4.48 -21.82
C PRO A 121 37.62 -2.96 -21.79
N VAL A 122 36.95 -2.26 -22.71
CA VAL A 122 37.02 -0.80 -22.90
C VAL A 122 35.63 -0.26 -23.21
N ILE A 123 35.28 0.90 -22.64
CA ILE A 123 34.08 1.68 -22.94
C ILE A 123 34.52 3.07 -23.41
N GLU A 124 34.40 3.35 -24.71
CA GLU A 124 34.86 4.62 -25.31
C GLU A 124 33.96 5.81 -24.96
N HIS A 125 32.66 5.58 -24.76
CA HIS A 125 31.66 6.64 -24.52
C HIS A 125 30.76 6.30 -23.32
N PRO A 126 31.27 6.36 -22.07
CA PRO A 126 30.45 6.09 -20.90
C PRO A 126 29.43 7.21 -20.64
N VAL A 127 28.29 6.86 -20.03
CA VAL A 127 27.27 7.87 -19.64
C VAL A 127 27.69 8.59 -18.35
N CYS A 128 28.47 7.93 -17.51
CA CYS A 128 28.88 8.44 -16.20
C CYS A 128 30.07 9.40 -16.23
N HIS A 129 30.83 9.41 -17.33
CA HIS A 129 32.14 10.04 -17.41
C HIS A 129 32.54 10.29 -18.87
N ASP A 130 33.25 11.39 -19.13
CA ASP A 130 33.54 11.85 -20.50
C ASP A 130 34.72 11.13 -21.18
N HIS A 131 35.61 10.48 -20.41
CA HIS A 131 36.75 9.76 -20.96
C HIS A 131 36.48 8.27 -21.10
N THR A 132 37.31 7.62 -21.92
CA THR A 132 37.30 6.17 -22.08
C THR A 132 37.57 5.47 -20.74
N LEU A 133 36.78 4.45 -20.43
CA LEU A 133 36.92 3.64 -19.24
C LEU A 133 37.50 2.27 -19.58
N VAL A 134 38.44 1.80 -18.75
CA VAL A 134 39.11 0.51 -18.91
C VAL A 134 38.70 -0.44 -17.79
N PHE A 135 38.33 -1.66 -18.17
CA PHE A 135 37.96 -2.71 -17.23
C PHE A 135 39.18 -3.15 -16.41
N THR A 136 39.00 -3.22 -15.09
CA THR A 136 40.02 -3.62 -14.14
C THR A 136 39.49 -4.79 -13.31
N LYS A 137 40.27 -5.88 -13.25
CA LYS A 137 39.96 -7.06 -12.41
C LYS A 137 39.94 -6.68 -10.92
N LYS A 138 39.29 -7.52 -10.10
CA LYS A 138 39.29 -7.41 -8.63
C LYS A 138 40.73 -7.17 -8.11
N ARG A 139 40.93 -6.16 -7.28
CA ARG A 139 42.21 -5.87 -6.58
C ARG A 139 42.32 -6.72 -5.29
N MET A 140 43.53 -6.88 -4.76
CA MET A 140 43.80 -7.61 -3.51
C MET A 140 42.99 -7.02 -2.32
N GLU A 141 42.68 -7.84 -1.32
CA GLU A 141 41.93 -7.45 -0.13
C GLU A 141 42.57 -6.24 0.58
N GLY A 142 41.82 -5.14 0.72
CA GLY A 142 42.25 -3.92 1.41
C GLY A 142 41.98 -2.60 0.66
N ASP A 143 41.81 -2.65 -0.67
CA ASP A 143 41.66 -1.48 -1.54
C ASP A 143 40.19 -1.19 -1.94
N SER A 144 39.28 -1.10 -0.96
CA SER A 144 37.90 -0.69 -1.28
C SER A 144 37.90 0.77 -1.77
N VAL A 145 37.57 1.00 -3.04
CA VAL A 145 37.54 2.34 -3.63
C VAL A 145 36.10 2.83 -3.78
N PRO A 146 35.82 4.13 -3.56
CA PRO A 146 34.49 4.67 -3.73
C PRO A 146 34.14 4.78 -5.22
N CYS A 147 32.93 4.38 -5.59
CA CYS A 147 32.39 4.63 -6.92
C CYS A 147 32.06 6.11 -7.08
N GLU A 148 32.49 6.72 -8.19
CA GLU A 148 32.23 8.14 -8.43
C GLU A 148 30.75 8.47 -8.66
N VAL A 149 29.95 7.49 -9.11
CA VAL A 149 28.51 7.67 -9.37
C VAL A 149 27.71 7.46 -8.09
N CYS A 150 27.69 6.25 -7.54
CA CYS A 150 26.81 5.92 -6.41
C CYS A 150 27.41 6.23 -5.03
N LYS A 151 28.69 6.62 -4.97
CA LYS A 151 29.45 6.94 -3.74
C LYS A 151 29.54 5.77 -2.73
N LYS A 152 29.22 4.54 -3.14
CA LYS A 152 29.42 3.32 -2.35
C LYS A 152 30.77 2.67 -2.67
N HIS A 153 31.27 1.86 -1.75
CA HIS A 153 32.50 1.07 -1.95
C HIS A 153 32.35 0.04 -3.06
N ILE A 154 33.44 -0.19 -3.80
CA ILE A 154 33.56 -1.21 -4.85
C ILE A 154 34.45 -2.33 -4.31
N ASP A 155 33.87 -3.50 -4.04
CA ASP A 155 34.58 -4.67 -3.50
C ASP A 155 34.90 -5.72 -4.60
N GLY A 156 34.84 -5.31 -5.87
CA GLY A 156 34.96 -6.21 -6.99
C GLY A 156 35.53 -5.60 -8.27
N PRO A 157 35.37 -6.29 -9.43
CA PRO A 157 35.78 -5.74 -10.72
C PRO A 157 35.15 -4.37 -10.95
N LEU A 158 35.86 -3.50 -11.64
CA LEU A 158 35.49 -2.09 -11.78
C LEU A 158 35.97 -1.52 -13.10
N TYR A 159 35.46 -0.35 -13.45
CA TYR A 159 36.02 0.46 -14.52
C TYR A 159 36.83 1.60 -13.92
N SER A 160 37.99 1.88 -14.51
CA SER A 160 38.83 3.01 -14.13
C SER A 160 39.09 3.90 -15.34
N CYS A 161 39.27 5.20 -15.08
CA CYS A 161 39.74 6.14 -16.08
C CYS A 161 41.25 6.30 -15.95
N SER A 162 41.99 6.10 -17.04
CA SER A 162 43.44 6.35 -17.08
C SER A 162 43.80 7.83 -17.19
N GLU A 163 42.89 8.64 -17.74
CA GLU A 163 43.09 10.07 -17.95
C GLU A 163 42.74 10.90 -16.70
N CYS A 164 41.72 10.48 -15.95
CA CYS A 164 41.34 11.09 -14.68
C CYS A 164 41.90 10.28 -13.51
N ASN A 165 42.91 10.84 -12.85
CA ASN A 165 43.62 10.19 -11.76
C ASN A 165 42.65 9.72 -10.64
N ASN A 166 42.74 8.44 -10.25
CA ASN A 166 41.96 7.79 -9.17
C ASN A 166 40.43 7.80 -9.31
N MET A 167 39.89 7.74 -10.53
CA MET A 167 38.44 7.63 -10.74
C MET A 167 38.00 6.19 -11.01
N TYR A 168 37.06 5.69 -10.20
CA TYR A 168 36.58 4.30 -10.23
C TYR A 168 35.04 4.22 -10.30
N PHE A 169 34.54 3.22 -11.02
CA PHE A 169 33.12 3.04 -11.30
C PHE A 169 32.71 1.57 -11.14
N HIS A 170 31.57 1.28 -10.49
CA HIS A 170 30.97 -0.06 -10.54
C HIS A 170 30.60 -0.41 -11.99
N LEU A 171 30.61 -1.70 -12.35
CA LEU A 171 30.15 -2.15 -13.67
C LEU A 171 28.74 -1.67 -14.01
N ASP A 172 27.82 -1.71 -13.04
CA ASP A 172 26.45 -1.27 -13.25
C ASP A 172 26.30 0.26 -13.30
N CYS A 173 27.32 1.00 -12.84
CA CYS A 173 27.29 2.47 -12.75
C CYS A 173 27.81 3.17 -14.03
N VAL A 174 28.53 2.47 -14.91
CA VAL A 174 29.12 3.11 -16.11
C VAL A 174 28.09 3.57 -17.15
N HIS A 175 26.89 3.01 -17.08
CA HIS A 175 25.74 3.40 -17.91
C HIS A 175 24.79 4.37 -17.18
N LEU A 176 25.15 4.82 -15.98
CA LEU A 176 24.35 5.71 -15.15
C LEU A 176 24.98 7.10 -15.09
N SER A 177 24.21 8.17 -15.27
CA SER A 177 24.69 9.52 -14.99
C SER A 177 24.95 9.71 -13.50
N LYS A 178 25.79 10.69 -13.12
CA LYS A 178 26.06 11.05 -11.71
C LYS A 178 24.78 11.38 -10.92
N GLU A 179 23.69 11.73 -11.62
CA GLU A 179 22.39 12.04 -11.04
C GLU A 179 21.50 10.79 -10.80
N CYS A 180 21.90 9.59 -11.26
CA CYS A 180 21.17 8.32 -11.01
C CYS A 180 21.62 7.57 -9.73
N ALA A 181 22.58 8.11 -8.97
CA ALA A 181 23.32 7.47 -7.87
C ALA A 181 22.49 6.72 -6.79
N PHE A 182 21.20 7.05 -6.65
CA PHE A 182 20.32 6.50 -5.62
C PHE A 182 19.68 5.14 -5.94
N VAL A 183 19.97 4.56 -7.11
CA VAL A 183 19.32 3.32 -7.57
C VAL A 183 20.36 2.29 -8.00
N VAL A 184 21.06 1.69 -7.04
CA VAL A 184 21.90 0.51 -7.33
C VAL A 184 21.70 -0.55 -6.25
N SER A 185 20.69 -1.40 -6.51
CA SER A 185 20.68 -2.82 -6.16
C SER A 185 19.63 -3.53 -7.05
N GLY A 186 20.01 -3.89 -8.28
CA GLY A 186 19.23 -4.78 -9.16
C GLY A 186 19.25 -4.37 -10.64
N PRO A 187 19.53 -5.29 -11.59
CA PRO A 187 19.57 -4.98 -13.02
C PRO A 187 18.19 -4.67 -13.58
N CYS A 188 18.08 -3.66 -14.44
CA CYS A 188 16.84 -3.22 -15.10
C CYS A 188 16.38 -4.14 -16.25
N VAL A 189 16.81 -5.40 -16.27
CA VAL A 189 16.46 -6.39 -17.29
C VAL A 189 15.29 -7.23 -16.77
N GLY A 190 14.10 -7.10 -17.38
CA GLY A 190 12.92 -7.91 -17.05
C GLY A 190 11.79 -7.20 -16.28
N LEU A 191 11.63 -5.88 -16.42
CA LEU A 191 10.46 -5.18 -15.87
C LEU A 191 9.18 -5.58 -16.63
N PRO A 192 8.05 -5.77 -15.92
CA PRO A 192 6.79 -6.11 -16.55
C PRO A 192 6.27 -4.96 -17.45
N ARG A 193 5.51 -5.31 -18.49
CA ARG A 193 5.00 -4.36 -19.49
C ARG A 193 3.72 -3.69 -19.03
N ILE A 194 2.77 -4.44 -18.45
CA ILE A 194 1.48 -3.92 -17.99
C ILE A 194 1.18 -4.50 -16.62
N ILE A 195 0.93 -3.64 -15.64
CA ILE A 195 0.64 -4.06 -14.26
C ILE A 195 -0.48 -3.22 -13.64
N ASN A 196 -0.99 -3.70 -12.50
CA ASN A 196 -1.86 -2.97 -11.60
C ASN A 196 -1.16 -2.72 -10.28
N ILE A 197 -1.27 -1.50 -9.75
CA ILE A 197 -0.78 -1.16 -8.41
C ILE A 197 -1.93 -0.72 -7.54
N ASN A 198 -1.87 -0.97 -6.23
CA ASN A 198 -2.93 -0.58 -5.29
C ASN A 198 -3.03 0.93 -5.02
N ARG A 199 -2.23 1.75 -5.70
CA ARG A 199 -2.23 3.22 -5.64
C ARG A 199 -2.96 3.88 -6.82
N HIS A 200 -3.44 3.09 -7.77
CA HIS A 200 -4.11 3.60 -8.96
C HIS A 200 -5.12 2.59 -9.50
N ASP A 201 -6.29 3.06 -9.91
CA ASP A 201 -7.38 2.16 -10.31
C ASP A 201 -7.15 1.54 -11.70
N HIS A 202 -6.43 2.23 -12.58
CA HIS A 202 -6.17 1.77 -13.94
C HIS A 202 -4.85 1.01 -14.06
N ARG A 203 -4.77 0.14 -15.08
CA ARG A 203 -3.50 -0.46 -15.51
C ARG A 203 -2.49 0.62 -15.90
N ILE A 204 -1.26 0.38 -15.51
CA ILE A 204 -0.12 1.21 -15.89
C ILE A 204 0.83 0.40 -16.77
N SER A 205 1.40 1.06 -17.77
CA SER A 205 2.27 0.43 -18.76
C SER A 205 3.68 1.00 -18.68
N PHE A 206 4.67 0.12 -18.83
CA PHE A 206 6.07 0.51 -18.86
C PHE A 206 6.39 1.29 -20.14
N ARG A 207 7.09 2.40 -19.96
CA ARG A 207 7.60 3.30 -20.99
C ARG A 207 9.09 3.50 -20.74
N PRO A 208 9.97 3.07 -21.67
CA PRO A 208 11.41 3.27 -21.53
C PRO A 208 11.83 4.75 -21.43
N HIS A 209 11.05 5.65 -22.07
CA HIS A 209 11.29 7.08 -22.05
C HIS A 209 9.96 7.83 -21.87
N LEU A 210 9.94 8.78 -20.93
CA LEU A 210 8.82 9.70 -20.72
C LEU A 210 9.07 10.96 -21.55
N GLY A 211 8.25 11.23 -22.55
CA GLY A 211 8.46 12.35 -23.48
C GLY A 211 8.25 13.77 -22.92
N TYR A 212 8.02 13.94 -21.61
CA TYR A 212 7.73 15.24 -20.99
C TYR A 212 8.47 15.47 -19.68
N LYS A 213 8.86 16.73 -19.44
CA LYS A 213 9.66 17.16 -18.27
C LYS A 213 8.80 17.41 -17.04
N GLY A 214 9.31 17.05 -15.86
CA GLY A 214 8.79 17.52 -14.57
C GLY A 214 7.67 16.70 -13.93
N ALA A 215 7.38 15.49 -14.42
CA ALA A 215 6.39 14.59 -13.80
C ALA A 215 6.80 14.22 -12.36
N LYS A 216 5.82 14.10 -11.46
CA LYS A 216 6.02 13.55 -10.11
C LYS A 216 5.48 12.14 -10.02
N CYS A 217 6.17 11.29 -9.27
CA CYS A 217 5.79 9.90 -9.09
C CYS A 217 4.47 9.80 -8.32
N GLY A 218 3.53 9.02 -8.84
CA GLY A 218 2.22 8.72 -8.28
C GLY A 218 2.25 7.94 -6.96
N VAL A 219 3.44 7.51 -6.52
CA VAL A 219 3.65 6.73 -5.29
C VAL A 219 4.50 7.51 -4.30
N CYS A 220 5.76 7.80 -4.63
CA CYS A 220 6.69 8.45 -3.72
C CYS A 220 6.72 9.98 -3.82
N ARG A 221 5.98 10.57 -4.76
CA ARG A 221 5.86 12.04 -4.98
C ARG A 221 7.13 12.76 -5.41
N GLU A 222 8.26 12.05 -5.48
CA GLU A 222 9.52 12.55 -6.03
C GLU A 222 9.46 12.75 -7.55
N ARG A 223 10.33 13.62 -8.07
CA ARG A 223 10.42 13.87 -9.51
C ARG A 223 10.78 12.59 -10.27
N VAL A 224 10.10 12.35 -11.38
CA VAL A 224 10.41 11.29 -12.33
C VAL A 224 11.27 11.90 -13.43
N ASN A 225 12.44 11.32 -13.62
CA ASN A 225 13.34 11.76 -14.67
C ASN A 225 12.93 11.13 -16.00
N GLN A 226 12.82 11.97 -17.02
CA GLN A 226 12.35 11.62 -18.37
C GLN A 226 13.22 10.58 -19.10
N TYR A 227 14.50 10.48 -18.72
CA TYR A 227 15.47 9.59 -19.37
C TYR A 227 15.40 8.15 -18.84
N TYR A 228 14.69 7.89 -17.73
CA TYR A 228 14.53 6.54 -17.20
C TYR A 228 13.19 5.92 -17.61
N GLY A 229 13.19 4.59 -17.65
CA GLY A 229 11.97 3.81 -17.73
C GLY A 229 11.04 4.11 -16.56
N ALA A 230 9.76 4.26 -16.85
CA ALA A 230 8.72 4.52 -15.87
C ALA A 230 7.39 3.92 -16.31
N TYR A 231 6.45 3.80 -15.39
CA TYR A 231 5.10 3.37 -15.72
C TYR A 231 4.20 4.57 -15.88
N SER A 232 3.28 4.50 -16.84
CA SER A 232 2.31 5.55 -17.11
C SER A 232 0.93 4.96 -17.36
N CYS A 233 -0.10 5.67 -16.94
CA CYS A 233 -1.48 5.31 -17.25
C CYS A 233 -1.88 5.92 -18.60
N SER A 234 -2.58 5.15 -19.44
CA SER A 234 -3.17 5.65 -20.69
C SER A 234 -4.44 6.48 -20.47
N ILE A 235 -5.17 6.21 -19.39
CA ILE A 235 -6.43 6.90 -19.04
C ILE A 235 -6.14 8.18 -18.26
N CYS A 236 -5.14 8.16 -17.37
CA CYS A 236 -4.74 9.29 -16.55
C CYS A 236 -3.40 9.87 -17.06
N PRO A 237 -3.42 10.85 -17.98
CA PRO A 237 -2.24 11.28 -18.73
C PRO A 237 -1.10 11.85 -17.88
N ASN A 238 -1.41 12.36 -16.68
CA ASN A 238 -0.40 12.91 -15.76
C ASN A 238 0.07 11.89 -14.70
N TYR A 239 -0.46 10.67 -14.69
CA TYR A 239 -0.10 9.66 -13.70
C TYR A 239 1.11 8.84 -14.17
N VAL A 240 2.23 9.04 -13.46
CA VAL A 240 3.52 8.39 -13.75
C VAL A 240 4.06 7.78 -12.47
N VAL A 241 4.68 6.61 -12.55
CA VAL A 241 5.29 5.94 -11.41
C VAL A 241 6.72 5.53 -11.76
N HIS A 242 7.68 5.77 -10.85
CA HIS A 242 9.04 5.24 -11.05
C HIS A 242 8.99 3.73 -11.22
N SER A 243 9.83 3.17 -12.09
CA SER A 243 9.90 1.71 -12.27
C SER A 243 10.07 0.95 -10.96
N ARG A 244 10.96 1.42 -10.08
CA ARG A 244 11.18 0.82 -8.74
C ARG A 244 9.96 0.89 -7.82
N CYS A 245 9.15 1.94 -7.93
CA CYS A 245 7.94 2.10 -7.11
C CYS A 245 6.81 1.22 -7.65
N ALA A 246 6.74 1.06 -8.97
CA ALA A 246 5.70 0.27 -9.62
C ALA A 246 5.82 -1.23 -9.29
N VAL A 247 7.05 -1.72 -9.09
CA VAL A 247 7.32 -3.15 -8.80
C VAL A 247 7.57 -3.45 -7.31
N ASP A 248 7.22 -2.54 -6.40
CA ASP A 248 7.26 -2.80 -4.96
C ASP A 248 6.16 -3.80 -4.59
N PHE A 249 6.50 -4.89 -3.88
CA PHE A 249 5.55 -5.93 -3.48
C PHE A 249 4.47 -5.48 -2.49
N ASN A 250 4.66 -4.35 -1.83
CA ASN A 250 3.59 -3.74 -1.03
C ASN A 250 2.54 -3.04 -1.89
N LEU A 251 2.85 -2.79 -3.17
CA LEU A 251 2.02 -2.04 -4.11
C LEU A 251 1.50 -2.88 -5.26
N TRP A 252 2.28 -3.86 -5.72
CA TRP A 252 1.98 -4.75 -6.83
C TRP A 252 1.97 -6.22 -6.38
N ASN A 253 1.04 -6.99 -6.93
CA ASN A 253 0.86 -8.42 -6.64
C ASN A 253 1.79 -9.35 -7.44
N GLY A 254 2.68 -8.83 -8.29
CA GLY A 254 3.60 -9.63 -9.10
C GLY A 254 3.01 -10.19 -10.40
N VAL A 255 1.77 -9.83 -10.76
CA VAL A 255 1.10 -10.33 -11.97
C VAL A 255 1.35 -9.39 -13.16
N GLU A 256 1.89 -9.95 -14.24
CA GLU A 256 1.97 -9.32 -15.58
C GLU A 256 0.61 -9.42 -16.29
N LEU A 257 0.16 -8.32 -16.88
CA LEU A 257 -1.16 -8.18 -17.49
C LEU A 257 -1.11 -7.93 -19.01
N GLU A 258 0.07 -7.93 -19.61
CA GLU A 258 0.22 -7.88 -21.07
C GLU A 258 -0.51 -9.06 -21.73
N GLY A 259 -1.36 -8.77 -22.72
CA GLY A 259 -2.18 -9.77 -23.42
C GLY A 259 -3.40 -10.28 -22.64
N ILE A 260 -3.58 -9.90 -21.37
CA ILE A 260 -4.78 -10.25 -20.59
C ILE A 260 -5.84 -9.16 -20.81
N PRO A 261 -7.05 -9.47 -21.30
CA PRO A 261 -8.09 -8.45 -21.44
C PRO A 261 -8.51 -7.86 -20.08
N GLU A 262 -8.89 -6.58 -20.05
CA GLU A 262 -9.60 -6.00 -18.90
C GLU A 262 -11.04 -6.47 -18.92
N THR A 263 -11.36 -7.47 -18.10
CA THR A 263 -12.75 -7.83 -17.82
C THR A 263 -13.31 -6.82 -16.82
N SER A 264 -14.01 -5.80 -17.30
CA SER A 264 -14.64 -4.75 -16.48
C SER A 264 -15.94 -5.23 -15.81
N GLU A 265 -15.92 -6.39 -15.16
CA GLU A 265 -17.04 -6.79 -14.31
C GLU A 265 -16.94 -6.09 -12.95
N ASP A 266 -16.87 -4.76 -12.97
CA ASP A 266 -17.28 -3.96 -11.83
C ASP A 266 -18.79 -4.13 -11.72
N VAL A 267 -19.20 -5.19 -11.04
CA VAL A 267 -20.59 -5.42 -10.72
C VAL A 267 -21.01 -4.26 -9.82
N VAL A 268 -21.65 -3.25 -10.40
CA VAL A 268 -22.29 -2.18 -9.65
C VAL A 268 -23.34 -2.82 -8.72
N PRO A 269 -23.47 -2.36 -7.46
CA PRO A 269 -24.38 -2.99 -6.51
C PRO A 269 -25.85 -2.61 -6.78
N TYR A 270 -26.17 -2.04 -7.94
CA TYR A 270 -27.51 -1.57 -8.26
C TYR A 270 -27.86 -1.73 -9.73
N LYS A 271 -29.16 -1.72 -10.02
CA LYS A 271 -29.73 -1.64 -11.36
C LYS A 271 -30.55 -0.37 -11.47
N VAL A 272 -30.29 0.44 -12.49
CA VAL A 272 -31.10 1.62 -12.80
C VAL A 272 -32.45 1.16 -13.32
N MET A 273 -33.53 1.64 -12.70
CA MET A 273 -34.91 1.30 -13.07
C MET A 273 -35.62 2.45 -13.81
N GLY A 274 -35.06 3.65 -13.75
CA GLY A 274 -35.55 4.88 -14.35
C GLY A 274 -34.81 6.09 -13.78
N ASP A 275 -35.18 7.28 -14.20
CA ASP A 275 -34.61 8.52 -13.66
C ASP A 275 -34.77 8.56 -12.14
N ASN A 276 -33.68 8.76 -11.41
CA ASN A 276 -33.65 8.81 -9.94
C ASN A 276 -34.17 7.53 -9.24
N LEU A 277 -34.29 6.40 -9.94
CA LEU A 277 -34.80 5.14 -9.38
C LEU A 277 -33.78 4.01 -9.54
N ILE A 278 -33.43 3.38 -8.43
CA ILE A 278 -32.52 2.23 -8.42
C ILE A 278 -33.12 1.04 -7.67
N ARG A 279 -32.80 -0.16 -8.13
CA ARG A 279 -32.95 -1.39 -7.35
C ARG A 279 -31.56 -1.80 -6.89
N HIS A 280 -31.33 -1.78 -5.57
CA HIS A 280 -30.02 -2.06 -5.00
C HIS A 280 -29.89 -3.53 -4.56
N PHE A 281 -28.74 -4.15 -4.73
CA PHE A 281 -28.49 -5.58 -4.46
C PHE A 281 -28.75 -5.95 -2.99
N PHE A 282 -28.38 -5.06 -2.06
CA PHE A 282 -28.62 -5.25 -0.62
C PHE A 282 -30.03 -4.83 -0.18
N HIS A 283 -30.87 -4.35 -1.11
CA HIS A 283 -32.28 -4.01 -0.88
C HIS A 283 -33.08 -4.25 -2.17
N ASP A 284 -33.10 -5.50 -2.62
CA ASP A 284 -33.53 -5.88 -3.98
C ASP A 284 -35.05 -6.01 -4.13
N LYS A 285 -35.76 -6.15 -3.01
CA LYS A 285 -37.22 -6.29 -2.96
C LYS A 285 -37.98 -5.01 -3.28
N HIS A 286 -37.43 -3.85 -2.93
CA HIS A 286 -38.06 -2.55 -3.17
C HIS A 286 -37.21 -1.65 -4.07
N ILE A 287 -37.84 -0.60 -4.59
CA ILE A 287 -37.17 0.41 -5.41
C ILE A 287 -36.82 1.59 -4.49
N LEU A 288 -35.59 2.09 -4.62
CA LEU A 288 -35.14 3.29 -3.94
C LEU A 288 -35.29 4.49 -4.87
N PHE A 289 -35.75 5.61 -4.33
CA PHE A 289 -35.91 6.88 -5.04
C PHE A 289 -34.96 7.93 -4.49
N LEU A 290 -34.29 8.66 -5.38
CA LEU A 290 -33.40 9.75 -5.04
C LEU A 290 -34.21 11.01 -4.74
N LYS A 291 -33.94 11.65 -3.60
CA LYS A 291 -34.41 12.98 -3.27
C LYS A 291 -33.32 13.74 -2.53
N ASP A 292 -33.30 15.06 -2.69
CA ASP A 292 -32.62 15.91 -1.73
C ASP A 292 -33.45 15.94 -0.45
N HIS A 293 -32.79 15.64 0.67
CA HIS A 293 -33.46 15.59 1.96
C HIS A 293 -32.82 16.61 2.90
N ASP A 294 -33.44 17.79 2.96
CA ASP A 294 -33.15 18.78 3.98
C ASP A 294 -34.02 18.47 5.20
N MET A 295 -33.43 17.81 6.20
CA MET A 295 -34.12 17.55 7.46
C MET A 295 -34.09 18.79 8.34
N VAL A 296 -35.24 19.15 8.93
CA VAL A 296 -35.38 20.23 9.91
C VAL A 296 -35.93 19.63 11.20
N GLY A 297 -35.26 19.83 12.34
CA GLY A 297 -35.70 19.40 13.68
C GLY A 297 -35.10 18.07 14.19
N ASP A 298 -35.56 17.60 15.36
CA ASP A 298 -34.95 16.54 16.20
C ASP A 298 -34.82 15.13 15.58
N ASP A 299 -35.37 14.88 14.40
CA ASP A 299 -35.44 13.54 13.81
C ASP A 299 -34.17 13.11 13.05
N TYR A 300 -33.19 13.99 12.81
CA TYR A 300 -32.00 13.67 12.00
C TYR A 300 -31.13 12.54 12.60
N VAL A 301 -31.21 12.28 13.91
CA VAL A 301 -30.47 11.15 14.51
C VAL A 301 -31.14 9.79 14.22
N ARG A 302 -32.42 9.79 13.86
CA ARG A 302 -33.18 8.55 13.61
C ARG A 302 -32.97 8.00 12.21
N TYR A 303 -32.49 8.83 11.29
CA TYR A 303 -32.23 8.46 9.91
C TYR A 303 -30.73 8.34 9.69
N GLN A 304 -30.27 7.11 9.44
CA GLN A 304 -28.88 6.82 9.15
C GLN A 304 -28.77 6.14 7.80
N CYS A 305 -27.64 6.36 7.11
CA CYS A 305 -27.32 5.61 5.91
C CYS A 305 -26.98 4.16 6.27
N GLU A 306 -27.63 3.19 5.63
CA GLU A 306 -27.40 1.75 5.88
C GLU A 306 -25.96 1.31 5.55
N ALA A 307 -25.29 2.00 4.63
CA ALA A 307 -23.93 1.66 4.24
C ALA A 307 -22.88 2.23 5.19
N CYS A 308 -22.97 3.51 5.55
CA CYS A 308 -21.93 4.21 6.32
C CYS A 308 -22.32 4.55 7.76
N VAL A 309 -23.58 4.31 8.14
CA VAL A 309 -24.17 4.57 9.46
C VAL A 309 -24.13 6.04 9.89
N SER A 310 -23.68 6.93 9.00
CA SER A 310 -23.72 8.37 9.26
C SER A 310 -25.16 8.89 9.18
N PRO A 311 -25.50 9.90 9.99
CA PRO A 311 -26.81 10.55 9.90
C PRO A 311 -27.10 11.05 8.49
N ILE A 312 -28.35 10.88 8.07
CA ILE A 312 -28.91 11.48 6.86
C ILE A 312 -29.29 12.92 7.22
N GLY A 313 -28.66 13.90 6.58
CA GLY A 313 -28.99 15.30 6.89
C GLY A 313 -28.59 16.34 5.86
N PHE A 314 -27.69 16.01 4.93
CA PHE A 314 -27.28 16.93 3.86
C PHE A 314 -27.07 16.19 2.54
N GLY A 315 -27.59 16.77 1.46
CA GLY A 315 -27.40 16.31 0.10
C GLY A 315 -28.35 15.19 -0.35
N PRO A 316 -28.07 14.57 -1.51
CA PRO A 316 -28.96 13.63 -2.15
C PRO A 316 -28.94 12.26 -1.48
N VAL A 317 -30.13 11.69 -1.28
CA VAL A 317 -30.37 10.46 -0.53
C VAL A 317 -31.33 9.56 -1.31
N TYR A 318 -30.98 8.29 -1.42
CA TYR A 318 -31.90 7.24 -1.83
C TYR A 318 -32.69 6.76 -0.62
N SER A 319 -34.02 6.78 -0.72
CA SER A 319 -34.91 6.25 0.32
C SER A 319 -35.88 5.21 -0.24
N CYS A 320 -36.30 4.27 0.62
CA CYS A 320 -37.39 3.36 0.32
C CYS A 320 -38.72 3.93 0.82
N GLN A 321 -39.81 3.78 0.05
CA GLN A 321 -41.16 4.19 0.51
C GLN A 321 -41.81 3.16 1.43
N GLU A 322 -41.38 1.89 1.33
CA GLU A 322 -42.00 0.75 2.02
C GLU A 322 -41.27 0.39 3.32
N CYS A 323 -40.01 0.81 3.48
CA CYS A 323 -39.15 0.45 4.60
C CYS A 323 -38.35 1.65 5.11
N HIS A 324 -37.94 1.60 6.38
CA HIS A 324 -36.98 2.55 6.95
C HIS A 324 -35.56 2.23 6.45
N PHE A 325 -35.29 2.50 5.17
CA PHE A 325 -34.04 2.18 4.50
C PHE A 325 -33.53 3.36 3.69
N PHE A 326 -32.31 3.81 3.98
CA PHE A 326 -31.72 5.04 3.43
C PHE A 326 -30.27 4.83 3.01
N PHE A 327 -29.87 5.45 1.90
CA PHE A 327 -28.47 5.60 1.49
C PHE A 327 -28.17 7.04 1.13
N HIS A 328 -26.99 7.54 1.53
CA HIS A 328 -26.39 8.63 0.77
C HIS A 328 -26.21 8.19 -0.68
N GLU A 329 -26.40 9.09 -1.65
CA GLU A 329 -26.19 8.77 -3.07
C GLU A 329 -24.84 8.08 -3.32
N LYS A 330 -23.75 8.68 -2.82
CA LYS A 330 -22.39 8.11 -2.91
C LYS A 330 -22.26 6.71 -2.32
N CYS A 331 -23.07 6.39 -1.31
CA CYS A 331 -23.05 5.08 -0.65
C CYS A 331 -23.78 4.01 -1.47
N ALA A 332 -24.83 4.39 -2.21
CA ALA A 332 -25.53 3.48 -3.11
C ALA A 332 -24.66 3.02 -4.30
N TYR A 333 -23.62 3.80 -4.62
CA TYR A 333 -22.70 3.53 -5.74
C TYR A 333 -21.38 2.85 -5.35
N LEU A 334 -21.25 2.38 -4.10
CA LEU A 334 -20.04 1.68 -3.65
C LEU A 334 -19.76 0.43 -4.49
N PRO A 335 -18.58 0.26 -5.11
CA PRO A 335 -18.33 -0.86 -6.01
C PRO A 335 -18.26 -2.20 -5.25
N MET A 336 -18.77 -3.29 -5.85
CA MET A 336 -18.76 -4.62 -5.21
C MET A 336 -17.34 -5.18 -5.01
N LYS A 337 -16.38 -4.76 -5.84
CA LYS A 337 -14.95 -5.05 -5.70
C LYS A 337 -14.18 -3.75 -5.77
N LYS A 338 -13.16 -3.59 -4.92
CA LYS A 338 -12.35 -2.38 -4.86
C LYS A 338 -10.89 -2.70 -4.53
N ASN A 339 -9.95 -2.16 -5.30
CA ASN A 339 -8.54 -2.15 -4.92
C ASN A 339 -8.35 -1.05 -3.87
N LEU A 340 -7.78 -1.39 -2.72
CA LEU A 340 -7.48 -0.43 -1.66
C LEU A 340 -5.97 -0.33 -1.48
N VAL A 341 -5.50 0.86 -1.10
CA VAL A 341 -4.08 1.19 -0.87
C VAL A 341 -3.39 0.25 0.14
N TYR A 342 -4.17 -0.46 0.95
CA TYR A 342 -3.71 -1.29 2.05
C TYR A 342 -3.33 -2.71 1.64
N ALA A 343 -3.70 -3.19 0.45
CA ALA A 343 -3.34 -4.52 -0.04
C ALA A 343 -3.19 -4.56 -1.56
N THR A 344 -2.46 -5.56 -2.07
CA THR A 344 -2.23 -5.74 -3.51
C THR A 344 -3.34 -6.55 -4.20
N THR A 345 -4.25 -7.11 -3.41
CA THR A 345 -5.44 -7.86 -3.86
C THR A 345 -6.71 -7.06 -3.61
N PRO A 346 -7.73 -7.20 -4.47
CA PRO A 346 -8.99 -6.49 -4.30
C PRO A 346 -9.73 -6.92 -3.03
N TYR A 347 -10.52 -5.98 -2.51
CA TYR A 347 -11.50 -6.21 -1.46
C TYR A 347 -12.89 -6.38 -2.05
N LYS A 348 -13.75 -7.15 -1.38
CA LYS A 348 -15.14 -7.35 -1.74
C LYS A 348 -16.06 -6.66 -0.73
N LEU A 349 -17.10 -5.98 -1.22
CA LEU A 349 -18.13 -5.35 -0.40
C LEU A 349 -19.03 -6.41 0.25
N GLU A 350 -19.25 -6.29 1.56
CA GLU A 350 -20.07 -7.18 2.37
C GLU A 350 -20.96 -6.37 3.33
N TYR A 351 -22.13 -6.93 3.64
CA TYR A 351 -23.00 -6.47 4.72
C TYR A 351 -23.46 -7.69 5.52
N GLN A 352 -23.21 -7.67 6.83
CA GLN A 352 -23.50 -8.81 7.72
C GLN A 352 -24.25 -8.38 9.00
N GLY A 353 -24.58 -7.09 9.17
CA GLY A 353 -25.25 -6.57 10.38
C GLY A 353 -24.43 -6.66 11.69
N ILE A 354 -23.20 -7.19 11.63
CA ILE A 354 -22.29 -7.34 12.77
C ILE A 354 -21.26 -6.21 12.76
N ALA A 355 -21.12 -5.54 13.91
CA ALA A 355 -20.11 -4.52 14.13
C ALA A 355 -18.69 -5.06 13.92
N ILE A 356 -17.88 -4.28 13.22
CA ILE A 356 -16.45 -4.55 13.03
C ILE A 356 -15.62 -3.44 13.64
N TYR A 357 -14.43 -3.76 14.12
CA TYR A 357 -13.43 -2.76 14.48
C TYR A 357 -12.52 -2.51 13.27
N CYS A 358 -12.44 -1.25 12.80
CA CYS A 358 -11.55 -0.90 11.69
C CYS A 358 -10.21 -0.40 12.23
N ASN A 359 -9.15 -1.18 12.02
CA ASN A 359 -7.78 -0.87 12.51
C ASN A 359 -7.21 0.44 11.97
N LEU A 360 -7.68 0.90 10.80
CA LEU A 360 -7.17 2.08 10.12
C LEU A 360 -7.62 3.41 10.78
N CYS A 361 -8.88 3.50 11.19
CA CYS A 361 -9.43 4.69 11.86
C CYS A 361 -9.61 4.49 13.38
N GLY A 362 -9.50 3.26 13.87
CA GLY A 362 -9.67 2.92 15.27
C GLY A 362 -11.10 3.06 15.78
N THR A 363 -12.10 2.84 14.91
CA THR A 363 -13.54 2.93 15.28
C THR A 363 -14.30 1.67 14.93
N PHE A 364 -15.35 1.39 15.70
CA PHE A 364 -16.32 0.36 15.35
C PHE A 364 -17.28 0.85 14.26
N SER A 365 -17.63 -0.01 13.31
CA SER A 365 -18.58 0.27 12.23
C SER A 365 -19.60 -0.87 12.10
N GLY A 366 -20.89 -0.54 12.08
CA GLY A 366 -22.00 -1.48 11.89
C GLY A 366 -22.52 -1.55 10.45
N GLY A 367 -22.01 -0.68 9.57
CA GLY A 367 -22.45 -0.58 8.19
C GLY A 367 -21.79 -1.60 7.25
N PHE A 368 -21.73 -1.24 5.98
CA PHE A 368 -21.04 -2.01 4.96
C PHE A 368 -19.54 -2.03 5.22
N LYS A 369 -18.88 -3.08 4.73
CA LYS A 369 -17.45 -3.29 4.92
C LYS A 369 -16.82 -3.95 3.70
N TYR A 370 -15.54 -3.71 3.51
CA TYR A 370 -14.72 -4.32 2.47
C TYR A 370 -13.85 -5.40 3.09
N ARG A 371 -13.95 -6.65 2.59
CA ARG A 371 -13.14 -7.79 3.03
C ARG A 371 -12.09 -8.17 1.99
N SER A 372 -10.84 -8.31 2.44
CA SER A 372 -9.73 -8.74 1.58
C SER A 372 -10.03 -10.12 0.97
N GLN A 373 -9.79 -10.27 -0.33
CA GLN A 373 -9.92 -11.56 -1.01
C GLN A 373 -8.60 -12.36 -1.06
N GLY A 374 -7.47 -11.75 -0.70
CA GLY A 374 -6.17 -12.40 -0.58
C GLY A 374 -5.76 -12.68 0.87
N LEU A 375 -4.57 -13.24 1.07
CA LEU A 375 -3.94 -13.50 2.37
C LEU A 375 -3.45 -12.22 3.09
N SER A 376 -4.09 -11.07 2.88
CA SER A 376 -3.74 -9.83 3.60
C SER A 376 -4.08 -9.99 5.07
N LEU A 377 -3.05 -10.23 5.89
CA LEU A 377 -3.19 -10.42 7.34
C LEU A 377 -3.31 -9.08 8.09
N GLU A 378 -2.74 -7.99 7.56
CA GLU A 378 -2.65 -6.72 8.29
C GLU A 378 -4.00 -5.97 8.35
N TYR A 379 -4.75 -5.95 7.23
CA TYR A 379 -6.04 -5.26 7.13
C TYR A 379 -7.10 -6.14 6.44
N PRO A 380 -7.58 -7.20 7.10
CA PRO A 380 -8.52 -8.15 6.49
C PRO A 380 -9.89 -7.53 6.21
N VAL A 381 -10.28 -6.50 6.98
CA VAL A 381 -11.57 -5.82 6.85
C VAL A 381 -11.39 -4.31 7.02
N VAL A 382 -12.02 -3.52 6.14
CA VAL A 382 -11.98 -2.05 6.14
C VAL A 382 -13.41 -1.50 6.09
N ASP A 383 -13.73 -0.51 6.93
CA ASP A 383 -15.05 0.14 6.90
C ASP A 383 -15.22 1.01 5.64
N VAL A 384 -16.46 1.36 5.28
CA VAL A 384 -16.72 2.19 4.09
C VAL A 384 -16.12 3.60 4.18
N HIS A 385 -15.89 4.12 5.39
CA HIS A 385 -15.30 5.45 5.56
C HIS A 385 -13.85 5.44 5.10
N CYS A 386 -13.04 4.52 5.63
CA CYS A 386 -11.63 4.37 5.27
C CYS A 386 -11.44 3.85 3.85
N SER A 387 -12.36 3.03 3.35
CA SER A 387 -12.30 2.52 1.97
C SER A 387 -12.70 3.58 0.94
N SER A 388 -13.48 4.60 1.32
CA SER A 388 -13.89 5.68 0.41
C SER A 388 -12.80 6.73 0.18
N ILE A 389 -11.76 6.74 1.00
CA ILE A 389 -10.61 7.64 0.82
C ILE A 389 -9.79 7.17 -0.38
N SER A 390 -9.72 8.02 -1.41
CA SER A 390 -8.89 7.80 -2.59
C SER A 390 -7.66 8.71 -2.57
N GLU A 391 -6.67 8.35 -3.38
CA GLU A 391 -5.44 9.12 -3.54
C GLU A 391 -5.42 9.74 -4.95
N PRO A 392 -5.24 11.07 -5.11
CA PRO A 392 -5.06 12.10 -4.08
C PRO A 392 -6.34 12.40 -3.28
N PHE A 393 -6.20 12.63 -1.97
CA PHE A 393 -7.32 13.03 -1.11
C PHE A 393 -7.39 14.55 -0.97
N VAL A 394 -8.49 15.15 -1.42
CA VAL A 394 -8.75 16.59 -1.26
C VAL A 394 -9.70 16.79 -0.09
N HIS A 395 -9.33 17.67 0.84
CA HIS A 395 -10.06 17.86 2.09
C HIS A 395 -10.16 19.34 2.47
N ASN A 396 -11.34 19.83 2.86
CA ASN A 396 -11.57 21.25 3.12
C ASN A 396 -10.73 21.84 4.27
N GLY A 397 -10.28 20.99 5.19
CA GLY A 397 -9.34 21.38 6.25
C GLY A 397 -7.89 21.62 5.79
N HIS A 398 -7.54 21.34 4.53
CA HIS A 398 -6.19 21.58 4.01
C HIS A 398 -6.16 21.84 2.50
N LEU A 399 -5.43 22.88 2.07
CA LEU A 399 -5.45 23.34 0.68
C LEU A 399 -4.78 22.39 -0.32
N HIS A 400 -3.78 21.63 0.11
CA HIS A 400 -3.06 20.70 -0.76
C HIS A 400 -3.68 19.29 -0.70
N PRO A 401 -3.56 18.49 -1.78
CA PRO A 401 -3.97 17.10 -1.73
C PRO A 401 -3.08 16.27 -0.78
N LEU A 402 -3.70 15.32 -0.09
CA LEU A 402 -3.06 14.43 0.85
C LEU A 402 -2.90 13.02 0.25
N TYR A 403 -1.89 12.31 0.75
CA TYR A 403 -1.43 11.03 0.21
C TYR A 403 -1.18 10.02 1.32
N PHE A 404 -1.45 8.74 1.07
CA PHE A 404 -1.29 7.69 2.08
C PHE A 404 0.19 7.42 2.38
N VAL A 405 0.56 7.52 3.65
CA VAL A 405 1.87 7.16 4.18
C VAL A 405 1.70 6.13 5.29
N LYS A 406 2.51 5.06 5.23
CA LYS A 406 2.58 4.07 6.31
C LYS A 406 3.43 4.62 7.45
N THR A 407 2.88 4.73 8.65
CA THR A 407 3.55 5.31 9.82
C THR A 407 4.66 4.37 10.30
N LYS A 408 5.92 4.70 10.02
CA LYS A 408 7.09 4.03 10.61
C LYS A 408 7.62 4.73 11.86
N GLU A 409 7.17 5.98 12.08
CA GLU A 409 7.57 6.87 13.17
C GLU A 409 6.32 7.42 13.86
N GLN A 410 6.44 7.88 15.12
CA GLN A 410 5.35 8.52 15.84
C GLN A 410 5.05 9.91 15.23
N ARG A 411 4.07 9.95 14.33
CA ARG A 411 3.50 11.19 13.80
C ARG A 411 2.15 11.47 14.46
N TYR A 412 1.87 12.75 14.71
CA TYR A 412 0.61 13.17 15.33
C TYR A 412 -0.33 13.73 14.26
N CYS A 413 -1.60 13.34 14.33
CA CYS A 413 -2.63 13.94 13.50
C CYS A 413 -2.85 15.41 13.89
N ASP A 414 -2.80 16.33 12.93
CA ASP A 414 -2.98 17.77 13.18
C ASP A 414 -4.39 18.14 13.65
N ALA A 415 -5.39 17.31 13.31
CA ALA A 415 -6.78 17.52 13.70
C ALA A 415 -7.08 17.09 15.14
N CYS A 416 -6.62 15.91 15.58
CA CYS A 416 -6.99 15.34 16.89
C CYS A 416 -5.81 15.14 17.86
N ARG A 417 -4.58 15.29 17.39
CA ARG A 417 -3.33 15.07 18.13
C ARG A 417 -3.15 13.63 18.66
N ARG A 418 -3.87 12.67 18.08
CA ARG A 418 -3.63 11.23 18.31
C ARG A 418 -2.54 10.73 17.37
N VAL A 419 -1.79 9.73 17.84
CA VAL A 419 -0.88 8.94 17.01
C VAL A 419 -1.69 7.76 16.50
N PRO A 420 -2.04 7.71 15.20
CA PRO A 420 -2.70 6.55 14.63
C PRO A 420 -1.68 5.41 14.43
N ASP A 421 -2.20 4.20 14.39
CA ASP A 421 -1.44 3.01 14.02
C ASP A 421 -1.70 2.67 12.54
N GLY A 422 -0.67 2.27 11.81
CA GLY A 422 -0.79 1.89 10.39
C GLY A 422 -0.63 3.03 9.38
N TYR A 423 -1.74 3.60 8.90
CA TYR A 423 -1.76 4.54 7.77
C TYR A 423 -2.27 5.94 8.17
N MET A 424 -1.67 6.96 7.56
CA MET A 424 -2.13 8.35 7.61
C MET A 424 -2.15 8.98 6.23
N LEU A 425 -2.79 10.16 6.14
CA LEU A 425 -2.73 11.04 5.00
C LEU A 425 -1.75 12.18 5.28
N ASN A 426 -0.73 12.31 4.45
CA ASN A 426 0.31 13.32 4.57
C ASN A 426 0.29 14.27 3.37
N CYS A 427 0.58 15.55 3.63
CA CYS A 427 0.84 16.53 2.58
C CYS A 427 2.32 16.52 2.16
N SER A 428 2.57 16.41 0.85
CA SER A 428 3.94 16.49 0.32
C SER A 428 4.50 17.91 0.20
N ALA A 429 3.66 18.94 0.35
CA ALA A 429 4.02 20.34 0.19
C ALA A 429 4.27 21.06 1.54
N CYS A 430 3.73 20.54 2.64
CA CYS A 430 3.89 21.11 3.98
C CYS A 430 3.77 20.03 5.05
N GLU A 431 4.16 20.36 6.28
CA GLU A 431 4.05 19.48 7.45
C GLU A 431 2.59 19.42 7.94
N PHE A 432 1.75 18.68 7.21
CA PHE A 432 0.36 18.42 7.61
C PHE A 432 0.05 16.93 7.51
N ASP A 433 -0.37 16.36 8.62
CA ASP A 433 -0.68 14.95 8.79
C ASP A 433 -2.10 14.76 9.33
N LEU A 434 -2.89 13.90 8.68
CA LEU A 434 -4.28 13.65 9.00
C LEU A 434 -4.55 12.14 9.15
N CYS A 435 -5.06 11.74 10.33
CA CYS A 435 -5.50 10.36 10.52
C CYS A 435 -6.81 10.08 9.77
N LEU A 436 -7.04 8.81 9.44
CA LEU A 436 -8.17 8.38 8.61
C LEU A 436 -9.55 8.61 9.29
N TYR A 437 -9.58 8.63 10.63
CA TYR A 437 -10.78 9.05 11.37
C TYR A 437 -11.10 10.53 11.13
N CYS A 438 -10.12 11.42 11.25
CA CYS A 438 -10.33 12.86 11.07
C CYS A 438 -10.60 13.22 9.60
N ALA A 439 -10.03 12.47 8.66
CA ALA A 439 -10.30 12.61 7.22
C ALA A 439 -11.75 12.31 6.83
N THR A 440 -12.49 11.57 7.68
CA THR A 440 -13.86 11.13 7.40
C THR A 440 -14.89 11.79 8.31
N LEU A 441 -14.49 12.86 9.03
CA LEU A 441 -15.44 13.66 9.81
C LEU A 441 -16.38 14.42 8.87
N PRO A 442 -17.69 14.50 9.20
CA PRO A 442 -18.61 15.32 8.44
C PRO A 442 -18.26 16.80 8.60
N GLU A 443 -18.35 17.56 7.51
CA GLU A 443 -18.12 19.01 7.52
C GLU A 443 -19.25 19.76 8.24
N LYS A 444 -20.49 19.28 8.07
CA LYS A 444 -21.67 19.82 8.75
C LYS A 444 -22.45 18.69 9.39
N ILE A 445 -23.01 18.97 10.56
CA ILE A 445 -23.83 18.00 11.29
C ILE A 445 -24.90 18.71 12.11
N TRP A 446 -26.10 18.13 12.12
CA TRP A 446 -27.16 18.53 13.04
C TRP A 446 -26.89 17.97 14.44
N HIS A 447 -27.14 18.75 15.48
CA HIS A 447 -26.95 18.32 16.86
C HIS A 447 -28.02 18.93 17.77
N ILE A 448 -28.54 18.17 18.73
CA ILE A 448 -29.68 18.55 19.60
C ILE A 448 -29.40 19.79 20.46
N SER A 449 -28.14 20.19 20.54
CA SER A 449 -27.74 21.40 21.26
C SER A 449 -28.02 22.68 20.49
N ASP A 450 -28.34 22.61 19.20
CA ASP A 450 -28.55 23.80 18.37
C ASP A 450 -29.62 23.55 17.30
N GLU A 451 -30.41 24.57 17.01
CA GLU A 451 -31.38 24.57 15.91
C GLU A 451 -30.71 24.82 14.56
N HIS A 452 -29.44 25.20 14.54
CA HIS A 452 -28.62 25.35 13.35
C HIS A 452 -27.60 24.23 13.21
N PRO A 453 -27.22 23.86 11.98
CA PRO A 453 -26.23 22.82 11.76
C PRO A 453 -24.83 23.29 12.14
N LEU A 454 -24.13 22.48 12.94
CA LEU A 454 -22.77 22.76 13.35
C LEU A 454 -21.80 22.48 12.21
N SER A 455 -20.83 23.36 12.01
CA SER A 455 -19.76 23.21 11.03
C SER A 455 -18.43 22.84 11.70
N LEU A 456 -17.64 22.02 11.03
CA LEU A 456 -16.34 21.57 11.52
C LEU A 456 -15.31 22.70 11.41
N TYR A 457 -14.70 23.04 12.55
CA TYR A 457 -13.62 24.00 12.64
C TYR A 457 -12.26 23.31 12.45
N TYR A 458 -11.47 23.80 11.48
CA TYR A 458 -10.22 23.16 11.04
C TYR A 458 -8.94 23.65 11.75
N GLY A 459 -9.02 24.46 12.80
CA GLY A 459 -7.85 25.03 13.47
C GLY A 459 -7.20 26.19 12.69
N GLY A 460 -6.22 26.86 13.29
CA GLY A 460 -5.33 27.81 12.60
C GLY A 460 -5.84 29.24 12.42
N LYS A 461 -7.14 29.53 12.62
CA LYS A 461 -7.60 30.91 12.81
C LYS A 461 -7.34 31.27 14.28
N THR A 462 -6.73 32.43 14.54
CA THR A 462 -6.60 32.98 15.89
C THR A 462 -7.98 33.31 16.42
N MET A 463 -8.71 32.30 16.91
CA MET A 463 -9.80 32.54 17.84
C MET A 463 -9.17 33.05 19.13
N THR A 464 -9.27 34.35 19.33
CA THR A 464 -8.83 35.02 20.56
C THR A 464 -9.83 34.71 21.66
N GLY A 465 -9.50 33.75 22.54
CA GLY A 465 -10.32 33.44 23.71
C GLY A 465 -10.33 31.96 24.07
N LYS A 466 -10.73 31.66 25.31
CA LYS A 466 -11.00 30.29 25.77
C LYS A 466 -12.43 29.92 25.38
N ASN A 467 -12.60 28.89 24.56
CA ASN A 467 -13.92 28.34 24.24
C ASN A 467 -14.20 27.12 25.12
N TRP A 468 -15.47 26.86 25.37
CA TRP A 468 -15.93 25.77 26.24
C TRP A 468 -16.95 24.91 25.50
N CYS A 469 -16.80 23.60 25.61
CA CYS A 469 -17.76 22.69 25.02
C CYS A 469 -19.06 22.67 25.83
N GLU A 470 -20.19 23.02 25.23
CA GLU A 470 -21.48 23.10 25.94
C GLU A 470 -21.99 21.75 26.44
N VAL A 471 -21.59 20.64 25.80
CA VAL A 471 -22.01 19.30 26.24
C VAL A 471 -21.29 18.84 27.50
N CYS A 472 -20.01 19.19 27.67
CA CYS A 472 -19.18 18.63 28.71
C CYS A 472 -18.53 19.65 29.65
N GLU A 473 -18.73 20.93 29.38
CA GLU A 473 -18.23 22.06 30.15
C GLU A 473 -16.70 22.05 30.32
N MET A 474 -15.98 21.51 29.33
CA MET A 474 -14.51 21.48 29.32
C MET A 474 -13.94 22.37 28.22
N GLU A 475 -12.74 22.88 28.45
CA GLU A 475 -12.02 23.79 27.55
C GLU A 475 -11.78 23.14 26.16
N LEU A 476 -12.00 23.94 25.12
CA LEU A 476 -11.69 23.63 23.73
C LEU A 476 -10.35 24.24 23.37
N TYR A 477 -9.42 23.39 22.94
CA TYR A 477 -8.12 23.83 22.45
C TYR A 477 -8.22 24.19 20.97
N SER A 478 -7.90 25.43 20.61
CA SER A 478 -7.94 25.95 19.23
C SER A 478 -7.04 25.20 18.23
N ILE A 479 -6.09 24.41 18.75
CA ILE A 479 -5.20 23.53 17.97
C ILE A 479 -5.82 22.20 17.54
N LYS A 480 -7.02 21.85 18.05
CA LYS A 480 -7.77 20.64 17.70
C LYS A 480 -9.04 21.02 16.95
N TRP A 481 -9.54 20.10 16.12
CA TRP A 481 -10.82 20.28 15.44
C TRP A 481 -11.99 20.09 16.42
N PHE A 482 -13.04 20.88 16.23
CA PHE A 482 -14.28 20.84 16.99
C PHE A 482 -15.43 21.36 16.12
N PHE A 483 -16.67 21.12 16.53
CA PHE A 483 -17.86 21.61 15.83
C PHE A 483 -18.29 22.96 16.39
N THR A 484 -18.73 23.87 15.53
CA THR A 484 -19.22 25.18 15.94
C THR A 484 -20.33 25.71 15.03
N CYS A 485 -21.24 26.48 15.60
CA CYS A 485 -22.22 27.27 14.86
C CYS A 485 -21.79 28.74 14.82
N SER A 486 -21.69 29.33 13.63
CA SER A 486 -21.39 30.77 13.49
C SER A 486 -22.52 31.66 13.98
N ASP A 487 -23.75 31.18 13.87
CA ASP A 487 -24.96 31.98 14.11
C ASP A 487 -25.32 32.01 15.59
N CYS A 488 -25.21 30.85 16.27
CA CYS A 488 -25.49 30.71 17.70
C CYS A 488 -24.25 30.81 18.60
N GLY A 489 -23.04 30.64 18.05
CA GLY A 489 -21.80 30.61 18.83
C GLY A 489 -21.57 29.31 19.61
N VAL A 490 -22.45 28.31 19.45
CA VAL A 490 -22.30 26.98 20.07
C VAL A 490 -20.98 26.36 19.64
N THR A 491 -20.26 25.74 20.59
CA THR A 491 -19.02 25.00 20.31
C THR A 491 -19.01 23.66 21.03
N LEU A 492 -18.64 22.58 20.35
CA LEU A 492 -18.68 21.21 20.87
C LEU A 492 -17.45 20.39 20.43
N HIS A 493 -16.85 19.63 21.35
CA HIS A 493 -15.81 18.66 20.96
C HIS A 493 -16.35 17.64 19.97
N VAL A 494 -15.52 17.21 19.01
CA VAL A 494 -15.87 16.11 18.07
C VAL A 494 -16.36 14.86 18.83
N GLY A 495 -15.68 14.49 19.92
CA GLY A 495 -16.06 13.34 20.74
C GLY A 495 -17.37 13.52 21.53
N CYS A 496 -17.81 14.76 21.78
CA CYS A 496 -19.12 15.02 22.38
C CYS A 496 -20.25 14.93 21.36
N VAL A 497 -20.00 15.35 20.12
CA VAL A 497 -20.99 15.30 19.03
C VAL A 497 -21.16 13.89 18.46
N LEU A 498 -20.06 13.17 18.24
CA LEU A 498 -20.10 11.85 17.60
C LEU A 498 -19.91 10.73 18.63
N GLY A 499 -18.88 10.86 19.47
CA GLY A 499 -18.39 9.75 20.29
C GLY A 499 -17.82 8.59 19.48
N ASP A 500 -17.29 7.60 20.19
CA ASP A 500 -16.55 6.49 19.58
C ASP A 500 -17.46 5.47 18.88
N PHE A 501 -18.75 5.45 19.23
CA PHE A 501 -19.74 4.49 18.75
C PHE A 501 -20.70 5.08 17.69
N SER A 502 -20.39 6.28 17.16
CA SER A 502 -21.23 6.99 16.17
C SER A 502 -21.48 6.23 14.87
N ARG A 503 -20.62 5.27 14.49
CA ARG A 503 -20.76 4.47 13.26
C ARG A 503 -21.45 3.12 13.52
N LEU A 504 -22.16 2.99 14.63
CA LEU A 504 -22.94 1.81 14.98
C LEU A 504 -24.43 2.11 14.94
N THR A 505 -25.19 1.18 14.36
CA THR A 505 -26.64 1.27 14.29
C THR A 505 -27.24 0.88 15.64
N PRO A 506 -28.34 1.53 16.08
CA PRO A 506 -29.08 1.11 17.26
C PRO A 506 -29.48 -0.38 17.17
N ASN A 507 -29.43 -1.09 18.30
CA ASN A 507 -29.71 -2.52 18.40
C ASN A 507 -28.69 -3.45 17.70
N CYS A 508 -27.62 -2.92 17.11
CA CYS A 508 -26.46 -3.74 16.77
C CYS A 508 -25.81 -4.28 18.04
N SER A 509 -25.35 -5.52 18.03
CA SER A 509 -24.60 -6.10 19.13
C SER A 509 -23.11 -6.26 18.80
N ILE A 510 -22.28 -6.01 19.80
CA ILE A 510 -20.84 -6.22 19.73
C ILE A 510 -20.52 -7.43 20.61
N PRO A 511 -20.24 -8.61 20.04
CA PRO A 511 -19.74 -9.74 20.81
C PRO A 511 -18.27 -9.49 21.18
N LEU A 512 -17.96 -9.47 22.47
CA LEU A 512 -16.58 -9.35 22.96
C LEU A 512 -16.40 -10.20 24.22
N GLU A 513 -15.41 -11.10 24.21
CA GLU A 513 -15.07 -11.99 25.34
C GLU A 513 -16.27 -12.66 26.02
N ARG A 514 -17.17 -13.25 25.23
CA ARG A 514 -18.38 -13.97 25.71
C ARG A 514 -19.43 -13.06 26.38
N LYS A 515 -19.27 -11.74 26.32
CA LYS A 515 -20.31 -10.76 26.65
C LYS A 515 -20.84 -10.11 25.38
N GLU A 516 -22.09 -9.68 25.45
CA GLU A 516 -22.74 -8.95 24.39
C GLU A 516 -22.99 -7.51 24.85
N TYR A 517 -22.59 -6.56 24.00
CA TYR A 517 -22.80 -5.14 24.25
C TYR A 517 -23.79 -4.61 23.22
N LEU A 518 -24.92 -4.10 23.70
CA LEU A 518 -25.99 -3.57 22.85
C LEU A 518 -25.78 -2.08 22.59
N VAL A 519 -25.90 -1.67 21.34
CA VAL A 519 -25.81 -0.26 20.96
C VAL A 519 -27.12 0.44 21.26
N ILE A 520 -27.06 1.51 22.06
CA ILE A 520 -28.22 2.30 22.46
C ILE A 520 -28.02 3.80 22.23
N LEU A 521 -29.13 4.51 22.06
CA LEU A 521 -29.16 5.96 21.94
C LEU A 521 -29.20 6.62 23.33
N ASN A 522 -28.41 7.67 23.52
CA ASN A 522 -28.24 8.39 24.77
C ASN A 522 -28.96 9.76 24.75
N TYR A 523 -30.27 9.74 24.51
CA TYR A 523 -31.14 10.94 24.51
C TYR A 523 -32.01 11.05 25.76
N GLN A 524 -31.65 10.33 26.82
CA GLN A 524 -32.38 10.41 28.08
C GLN A 524 -32.09 11.73 28.79
N ASN A 525 -33.11 12.31 29.45
CA ASN A 525 -33.00 13.55 30.21
C ASN A 525 -31.87 13.52 31.25
N SER A 526 -31.58 12.34 31.80
CA SER A 526 -30.43 12.09 32.66
C SER A 526 -29.43 11.16 31.98
N ARG A 527 -28.26 11.68 31.62
CA ARG A 527 -27.15 10.87 31.08
C ARG A 527 -26.71 9.81 32.10
N PRO A 528 -26.62 8.52 31.71
CA PRO A 528 -26.20 7.45 32.62
C PRO A 528 -24.73 7.57 32.98
N PHE A 529 -24.33 6.89 34.06
CA PHE A 529 -22.93 6.76 34.44
C PHE A 529 -22.29 5.58 33.73
N CYS A 530 -21.08 5.79 33.21
CA CYS A 530 -20.26 4.72 32.68
C CYS A 530 -19.80 3.79 33.80
N THR A 531 -19.96 2.48 33.62
CA THR A 531 -19.58 1.46 34.60
C THR A 531 -18.08 1.47 34.89
N TYR A 532 -17.25 1.85 33.90
CA TYR A 532 -15.80 1.83 34.04
C TYR A 532 -15.23 3.16 34.57
N CYS A 533 -15.46 4.27 33.86
CA CYS A 533 -14.85 5.55 34.23
C CYS A 533 -15.66 6.37 35.24
N HIS A 534 -16.86 5.90 35.62
CA HIS A 534 -17.79 6.55 36.54
C HIS A 534 -18.20 7.98 36.17
N ASN A 535 -17.90 8.42 34.95
CA ASN A 535 -18.34 9.70 34.42
C ASN A 535 -19.68 9.56 33.71
N ARG A 536 -20.43 10.67 33.59
CA ARG A 536 -21.63 10.70 32.76
C ARG A 536 -21.30 10.46 31.29
N CYS A 537 -22.07 9.59 30.65
CA CYS A 537 -22.01 9.32 29.22
C CYS A 537 -22.41 10.57 28.43
N LYS A 538 -21.45 11.18 27.73
CA LYS A 538 -21.64 12.45 26.98
C LYS A 538 -22.04 12.24 25.52
N ALA A 539 -21.59 11.15 24.91
CA ALA A 539 -21.81 10.86 23.50
C ALA A 539 -23.26 10.45 23.22
N PRO A 540 -23.79 10.69 22.00
CA PRO A 540 -25.17 10.35 21.67
C PRO A 540 -25.42 8.86 21.47
N VAL A 541 -24.37 8.07 21.20
CA VAL A 541 -24.43 6.62 21.06
C VAL A 541 -23.49 6.00 22.08
N ILE A 542 -24.01 5.06 22.88
CA ILE A 542 -23.25 4.33 23.92
C ILE A 542 -23.59 2.86 23.88
N LEU A 543 -22.85 2.05 24.64
CA LEU A 543 -23.12 0.63 24.78
C LEU A 543 -23.78 0.34 26.12
N GLN A 544 -24.74 -0.57 26.11
CA GLN A 544 -25.31 -1.22 27.28
C GLN A 544 -24.73 -2.63 27.40
N VAL A 545 -24.27 -2.99 28.60
CA VAL A 545 -23.80 -4.35 28.88
C VAL A 545 -25.03 -5.24 29.09
N ASN A 546 -25.14 -6.33 28.32
CA ASN A 546 -26.21 -7.30 28.47
C ASN A 546 -25.91 -8.23 29.67
N ASP A 547 -25.96 -7.68 30.89
CA ASP A 547 -25.77 -8.41 32.15
C ASP A 547 -26.86 -8.06 33.18
N GLN A 548 -26.83 -8.70 34.36
CA GLN A 548 -27.84 -8.50 35.42
C GLN A 548 -27.88 -7.05 35.97
N HIS A 549 -26.87 -6.23 35.69
CA HIS A 549 -26.74 -4.87 36.21
C HIS A 549 -26.99 -3.79 35.16
N ASN A 550 -27.17 -4.16 33.88
CA ASN A 550 -27.48 -3.24 32.78
C ASN A 550 -26.54 -2.01 32.76
N GLY A 551 -25.25 -2.25 32.96
CA GLY A 551 -24.24 -1.19 32.99
C GLY A 551 -24.06 -0.50 31.63
N TYR A 552 -23.43 0.68 31.62
CA TYR A 552 -23.20 1.47 30.41
C TYR A 552 -21.71 1.70 30.14
N ILE A 553 -21.32 1.76 28.87
CA ILE A 553 -19.95 2.05 28.43
C ILE A 553 -19.95 3.21 27.45
N CYS A 554 -19.13 4.24 27.74
CA CYS A 554 -19.20 5.53 27.04
C CYS A 554 -18.13 5.74 25.95
N SER A 555 -17.13 4.86 25.83
CA SER A 555 -16.03 5.00 24.87
C SER A 555 -15.37 3.64 24.59
N ILE A 556 -14.62 3.55 23.50
CA ILE A 556 -13.81 2.36 23.18
C ILE A 556 -12.79 2.14 24.28
N SER A 557 -12.11 3.19 24.77
CA SER A 557 -11.16 3.05 25.88
C SER A 557 -11.81 2.42 27.12
N CYS A 558 -13.02 2.84 27.49
CA CYS A 558 -13.75 2.24 28.61
C CYS A 558 -14.17 0.80 28.31
N LEU A 559 -14.56 0.49 27.07
CA LEU A 559 -14.90 -0.88 26.65
C LEU A 559 -13.69 -1.81 26.83
N MET A 560 -12.53 -1.41 26.29
CA MET A 560 -11.29 -2.20 26.35
C MET A 560 -10.84 -2.42 27.79
N SER A 561 -10.87 -1.38 28.62
CA SER A 561 -10.45 -1.51 30.01
C SER A 561 -11.44 -2.28 30.88
N PHE A 562 -12.73 -2.27 30.53
CA PHE A 562 -13.76 -3.05 31.22
C PHE A 562 -13.74 -4.53 30.83
N SER A 563 -13.50 -4.86 29.55
CA SER A 563 -13.37 -6.24 29.10
C SER A 563 -12.02 -6.84 29.52
N GLY A 564 -10.95 -6.04 29.56
CA GLY A 564 -9.59 -6.53 29.79
C GLY A 564 -8.87 -6.92 28.50
N VAL A 565 -9.52 -6.71 27.34
CA VAL A 565 -8.94 -6.95 26.02
C VAL A 565 -7.93 -5.85 25.68
N LYS A 566 -6.82 -6.22 25.07
CA LYS A 566 -6.02 -5.30 24.25
C LYS A 566 -6.39 -5.55 22.80
N LEU A 567 -6.69 -4.50 22.03
CA LEU A 567 -6.84 -4.58 20.58
C LEU A 567 -5.45 -4.86 19.97
N SER A 568 -5.01 -6.10 20.03
CA SER A 568 -4.03 -6.69 19.11
C SER A 568 -4.79 -7.59 18.14
N GLU A 569 -4.15 -7.94 17.01
CA GLU A 569 -4.67 -8.57 15.77
C GLU A 569 -5.60 -9.81 15.90
N GLU A 570 -5.96 -10.25 17.11
CA GLU A 570 -6.67 -11.51 17.40
C GLU A 570 -8.20 -11.41 17.46
N ILE A 571 -8.83 -10.25 17.21
CA ILE A 571 -10.29 -10.20 17.00
C ILE A 571 -10.60 -10.56 15.53
N LEU A 572 -10.30 -11.81 15.17
CA LEU A 572 -10.65 -12.43 13.90
C LEU A 572 -11.22 -13.82 14.16
N TRP A 573 -12.47 -13.91 14.57
CA TRP A 573 -13.30 -15.11 14.39
C TRP A 573 -14.73 -14.71 14.07
#